data_AF-A0A165BV88-F1
#
_entry.id   AF-A0A165BV88-F1
#
_cell.length_a   1.000
_cell.length_b   1.000
_cell.length_c   1.000
_cell.angle_alpha   90.00
_cell.angle_beta   90.00
_cell.angle_gamma   90.00
#
_symmetry.space_group_name_H-M   'P 1'
#
loop_
_entity.id
_entity.type
_entity.pdbx_description
1 polymer ?
#
loop_
_entity_poly.entity_id
_entity_poly.type
_entity_poly.pdbx_seq_one_letter_code
_entity_poly.pdbx_strand_id
1 'polypeptide(L)'
;MNISQCWQPTDDKYVETAKYIAMCTYHCALDNLQQLVVQWLFELHKLNLSQTAYHAHTHIAKSLQARCNAIWHAVKAYNTARLTIDPPHLTLDWSKTSHYSFLDEFTLLQDTQNNVHDRP
;
A
#
# COMPACT_ATOMS: atom_id res chain seq x y z
N MET A 1 -15.88 -17.26 -36.25
CA MET A 1 -16.10 -17.06 -34.80
C MET A 1 -16.67 -15.67 -34.63
N ASN A 2 -17.96 -15.54 -34.33
CA ASN A 2 -18.64 -14.26 -34.20
C ASN A 2 -18.78 -13.95 -32.70
N ILE A 3 -18.13 -12.89 -32.22
CA ILE A 3 -18.33 -12.41 -30.84
C ILE A 3 -19.61 -11.59 -30.87
N SER A 4 -20.74 -12.23 -30.53
CA SER A 4 -22.07 -11.66 -30.78
C SER A 4 -22.42 -10.45 -29.92
N GLN A 5 -21.70 -10.16 -28.83
CA GLN A 5 -21.88 -8.92 -28.06
C GLN A 5 -20.70 -8.68 -27.11
N CYS A 6 -20.08 -7.50 -27.18
CA CYS A 6 -19.12 -7.04 -26.17
C CYS A 6 -19.87 -6.44 -24.97
N TRP A 7 -19.29 -6.56 -23.77
CA TRP A 7 -19.86 -5.97 -22.56
C TRP A 7 -19.95 -4.45 -22.68
N GLN A 8 -21.11 -3.91 -22.32
CA GLN A 8 -21.38 -2.48 -22.28
C GLN A 8 -21.20 -1.97 -20.83
N PRO A 9 -20.84 -0.69 -20.64
CA PRO A 9 -20.67 -0.11 -19.30
C PRO A 9 -21.92 -0.15 -18.40
N THR A 10 -23.09 -0.35 -18.99
CA THR A 10 -24.38 -0.48 -18.31
C THR A 10 -24.70 -1.92 -17.91
N ASP A 11 -23.96 -2.91 -18.41
CA ASP A 11 -24.22 -4.32 -18.08
C ASP A 11 -23.83 -4.59 -16.63
N ASP A 12 -24.70 -5.28 -15.89
CA ASP A 12 -24.45 -5.60 -14.47
C ASP A 12 -23.12 -6.34 -14.29
N LYS A 13 -22.79 -7.26 -15.20
CA LYS A 13 -21.52 -8.01 -15.20
C LYS A 13 -20.30 -7.10 -15.37
N TYR A 14 -20.42 -6.05 -16.19
CA TYR A 14 -19.36 -5.07 -16.37
C TYR A 14 -19.16 -4.27 -15.08
N VAL A 15 -20.26 -3.79 -14.49
CA VAL A 15 -20.24 -3.00 -13.25
C VAL A 15 -19.67 -3.82 -12.08
N GLU A 16 -20.10 -5.08 -11.93
CA GLU A 16 -19.59 -5.99 -10.90
C GLU A 16 -18.10 -6.28 -11.07
N THR A 17 -17.67 -6.54 -12.31
CA THR A 17 -16.24 -6.78 -12.61
C THR A 17 -15.41 -5.53 -12.37
N ALA A 18 -15.92 -4.34 -12.71
CA ALA A 18 -15.24 -3.08 -12.45
C ALA A 18 -15.05 -2.84 -10.94
N LYS A 19 -16.08 -3.13 -10.12
CA LYS A 19 -15.98 -3.08 -8.65
C LYS A 19 -14.95 -4.08 -8.12
N TYR A 20 -14.94 -5.30 -8.64
CA TYR A 20 -13.95 -6.31 -8.27
C TYR A 20 -12.51 -5.86 -8.59
N ILE A 21 -12.28 -5.30 -9.79
CA ILE A 21 -10.97 -4.79 -10.20
C ILE A 21 -10.53 -3.63 -9.29
N ALA A 22 -11.44 -2.71 -8.93
CA ALA A 22 -11.15 -1.63 -7.99
C ALA A 22 -10.72 -2.17 -6.62
N MET A 23 -11.44 -3.18 -6.10
CA MET A 23 -11.10 -3.83 -4.83
C MET A 23 -9.74 -4.54 -4.87
N CYS A 24 -9.44 -5.27 -5.96
CA CYS A 24 -8.13 -5.88 -6.15
C CYS A 24 -7.02 -4.84 -6.24
N THR A 25 -7.25 -3.73 -6.95
CA THR A 25 -6.27 -2.64 -7.09
C THR A 25 -5.96 -2.00 -5.75
N TYR A 26 -6.98 -1.81 -4.91
CA TYR A 26 -6.82 -1.36 -3.53
C TYR A 26 -6.00 -2.32 -2.68
N HIS A 27 -6.29 -3.62 -2.71
CA HIS A 27 -5.51 -4.61 -1.97
C HIS A 27 -4.06 -4.63 -2.43
N CYS A 28 -3.80 -4.63 -3.74
CA CYS A 28 -2.43 -4.54 -4.27
C CYS A 28 -1.71 -3.27 -3.83
N ALA A 29 -2.40 -2.12 -3.80
CA ALA A 29 -1.82 -0.87 -3.33
C ALA A 29 -1.51 -0.90 -1.83
N LEU A 30 -2.39 -1.53 -1.03
CA LEU A 30 -2.18 -1.74 0.40
C LEU A 30 -0.99 -2.67 0.65
N ASP A 31 -0.94 -3.84 0.01
CA ASP A 31 0.14 -4.83 0.18
C ASP A 31 1.50 -4.23 -0.20
N ASN A 32 1.57 -3.49 -1.31
CA ASN A 32 2.80 -2.80 -1.72
C ASN A 32 3.23 -1.75 -0.68
N LEU A 33 2.28 -0.98 -0.15
CA LEU A 33 2.56 -0.03 0.92
C LEU A 33 3.10 -0.76 2.16
N GLN A 34 2.50 -1.89 2.56
CA GLN A 34 2.94 -2.69 3.70
C GLN A 34 4.36 -3.23 3.52
N GLN A 35 4.65 -3.79 2.34
CA GLN A 35 5.96 -4.30 2.00
C GLN A 35 7.04 -3.22 2.11
N LEU A 36 6.78 -2.02 1.57
CA LEU A 36 7.74 -0.92 1.61
C LEU A 36 8.04 -0.44 3.03
N VAL A 37 7.02 -0.37 3.89
CA VAL A 37 7.16 0.02 5.30
C VAL A 37 8.01 -1.00 6.05
N VAL A 38 7.73 -2.29 5.89
CA VAL A 38 8.52 -3.37 6.51
C VAL A 38 9.98 -3.31 6.04
N GLN A 39 10.21 -3.16 4.73
CA GLN A 39 11.57 -3.01 4.20
C GLN A 39 12.31 -1.79 4.78
N TRP A 40 11.63 -0.64 4.89
CA TRP A 40 12.19 0.56 5.48
C TRP A 40 12.59 0.35 6.95
N LEU A 41 11.76 -0.32 7.75
CA LEU A 41 12.08 -0.70 9.13
C LEU A 41 13.31 -1.62 9.23
N PHE A 42 13.41 -2.62 8.35
CA PHE A 42 14.60 -3.49 8.30
C PHE A 42 15.87 -2.70 7.94
N GLU A 43 15.77 -1.70 7.08
CA GLU A 43 16.90 -0.83 6.76
C GLU A 43 17.29 0.09 7.91
N LEU A 44 16.31 0.66 8.60
CA LEU A 44 16.54 1.46 9.78
C LEU A 44 17.22 0.62 10.88
N HIS A 45 16.78 -0.62 11.07
CA HIS A 45 17.42 -1.56 11.99
C HIS A 45 18.88 -1.83 11.60
N LYS A 46 19.17 -2.03 10.31
CA LYS A 46 20.55 -2.20 9.82
C LYS A 46 21.43 -0.98 10.10
N LEU A 47 20.88 0.23 10.02
CA LEU A 47 21.60 1.47 10.35
C LEU A 47 21.89 1.57 11.85
N ASN A 48 20.98 1.09 12.71
CA ASN A 48 21.15 1.09 14.17
C ASN A 48 22.17 0.04 14.67
N LEU A 49 22.58 -0.92 13.84
CA LEU A 49 23.61 -1.90 14.23
C LEU A 49 24.99 -1.24 14.27
N SER A 50 25.56 -1.21 15.48
CA SER A 50 26.81 -0.53 15.83
C SER A 50 28.06 -1.27 15.32
N GLN A 51 28.17 -1.50 14.01
CA GLN A 51 29.38 -2.07 13.38
C GLN A 51 29.44 -1.89 11.85
N THR A 52 28.67 -0.94 11.33
CA THR A 52 28.55 -0.73 9.89
C THR A 52 29.65 0.24 9.42
N ALA A 53 30.52 -0.20 8.51
CA ALA A 53 31.56 0.65 7.94
C ALA A 53 30.95 1.93 7.33
N TYR A 54 31.68 3.06 7.36
CA TYR A 54 31.20 4.37 6.91
C TYR A 54 30.55 4.34 5.51
N HIS A 55 31.14 3.60 4.56
CA HIS A 55 30.56 3.41 3.23
C HIS A 55 29.17 2.75 3.28
N ALA A 56 28.99 1.70 4.07
CA ALA A 56 27.71 1.04 4.22
C ALA A 56 26.66 1.95 4.88
N HIS A 57 27.03 2.82 5.84
CA HIS A 57 26.14 3.87 6.36
C HIS A 57 25.64 4.81 5.25
N THR A 58 26.52 5.28 4.36
CA THR A 58 26.10 6.19 3.27
C THR A 58 25.16 5.52 2.27
N HIS A 59 25.36 4.23 1.98
CA HIS A 59 24.46 3.46 1.11
C HIS A 59 23.10 3.23 1.77
N ILE A 60 23.08 2.88 3.06
CA ILE A 60 21.82 2.70 3.82
C ILE A 60 21.06 4.01 3.93
N ALA A 61 21.73 5.13 4.17
CA ALA A 61 21.07 6.44 4.22
C ALA A 61 20.41 6.80 2.86
N LYS A 62 21.10 6.54 1.74
CA LYS A 62 20.55 6.76 0.40
C LYS A 62 19.36 5.84 0.09
N SER A 63 19.47 4.56 0.46
CA SER A 63 18.36 3.61 0.26
C SER A 63 17.16 3.98 1.12
N LEU A 64 17.39 4.46 2.36
CA LEU A 64 16.34 4.95 3.25
C LEU A 64 15.59 6.13 2.63
N GLN A 65 16.32 7.11 2.07
CA GLN A 65 15.70 8.25 1.38
C GLN A 65 14.89 7.82 0.15
N ALA A 66 15.44 6.92 -0.67
CA ALA A 66 14.73 6.37 -1.83
C ALA A 66 13.45 5.64 -1.40
N ARG A 67 13.48 4.91 -0.28
CA ARG A 67 12.31 4.23 0.27
C ARG A 67 11.28 5.17 0.86
N CYS A 68 11.67 6.23 1.55
CA CYS A 68 10.74 7.26 1.99
C CYS A 68 9.95 7.85 0.80
N ASN A 69 10.62 8.11 -0.32
CA ASN A 69 9.95 8.55 -1.54
C ASN A 69 9.02 7.47 -2.11
N ALA A 70 9.46 6.20 -2.14
CA ALA A 70 8.63 5.09 -2.62
C ALA A 70 7.36 4.91 -1.76
N ILE A 71 7.49 5.01 -0.43
CA ILE A 71 6.35 4.97 0.51
C ILE A 71 5.40 6.13 0.24
N TRP A 72 5.91 7.34 0.04
CA TRP A 72 5.08 8.49 -0.31
C TRP A 72 4.24 8.26 -1.57
N HIS A 73 4.86 7.71 -2.62
CA HIS A 73 4.14 7.33 -3.84
C HIS A 73 3.12 6.21 -3.61
N ALA A 74 3.47 5.19 -2.81
CA ALA A 74 2.57 4.10 -2.47
C ALA A 74 1.35 4.57 -1.66
N VAL A 75 1.53 5.50 -0.70
CA VAL A 75 0.42 6.13 0.02
C VAL A 75 -0.50 6.89 -0.94
N LYS A 76 0.07 7.62 -1.91
CA LYS A 76 -0.73 8.30 -2.93
C LYS A 76 -1.55 7.33 -3.78
N ALA A 77 -0.93 6.22 -4.20
CA ALA A 77 -1.62 5.17 -4.96
C ALA A 77 -2.73 4.51 -4.15
N TYR A 78 -2.46 4.20 -2.87
CA TYR A 78 -3.44 3.68 -1.92
C TYR A 78 -4.62 4.63 -1.74
N ASN A 79 -4.36 5.92 -1.48
CA ASN A 79 -5.42 6.92 -1.33
C ASN A 79 -6.26 7.05 -2.60
N THR A 80 -5.63 6.98 -3.78
CA THR A 80 -6.34 7.02 -5.06
C THR A 80 -7.24 5.80 -5.24
N ALA A 81 -6.74 4.60 -4.95
CA ALA A 81 -7.53 3.37 -5.03
C ALA A 81 -8.68 3.35 -4.01
N ARG A 82 -8.45 3.90 -2.81
CA ARG A 82 -9.45 3.96 -1.74
C ARG A 82 -10.62 4.90 -2.04
N LEU A 83 -10.40 5.94 -2.86
CA LEU A 83 -11.47 6.81 -3.38
C LEU A 83 -12.37 6.12 -4.43
N THR A 84 -11.89 5.04 -5.06
CA THR A 84 -12.67 4.29 -6.06
C THR A 84 -13.56 3.20 -5.45
N ILE A 85 -13.37 2.90 -4.16
CA ILE A 85 -14.18 1.94 -3.41
C ILE A 85 -15.33 2.67 -2.72
N ASP A 86 -16.51 2.06 -2.77
CA ASP A 86 -17.71 2.51 -2.07
C ASP A 86 -17.97 1.59 -0.87
N PRO A 87 -18.06 2.10 0.37
CA PRO A 87 -17.99 3.50 0.76
C PRO A 87 -16.56 4.06 0.79
N PRO A 88 -16.39 5.37 0.56
CA PRO A 88 -15.08 6.02 0.65
C PRO A 88 -14.58 5.99 2.10
N HIS A 89 -13.53 5.20 2.35
CA HIS A 89 -12.89 5.08 3.65
C HIS A 89 -11.81 6.17 3.88
N LEU A 90 -11.49 6.46 5.14
CA LEU A 90 -10.54 7.50 5.56
C LEU A 90 -9.19 7.39 4.83
N THR A 91 -8.71 8.47 4.22
CA THR A 91 -7.40 8.53 3.53
C THR A 91 -6.25 8.72 4.52
N LEU A 92 -5.07 8.21 4.17
CA LEU A 92 -3.84 8.38 4.96
C LEU A 92 -3.17 9.71 4.61
N ASP A 93 -2.92 10.56 5.62
CA ASP A 93 -2.19 11.81 5.45
C ASP A 93 -0.75 11.66 5.93
N TRP A 94 0.13 11.25 5.01
CA TRP A 94 1.56 11.04 5.28
C TRP A 94 2.27 12.26 5.88
N SER A 95 1.78 13.48 5.63
CA SER A 95 2.41 14.70 6.15
C SER A 95 2.24 14.84 7.66
N LYS A 96 1.13 14.31 8.20
CA LYS A 96 0.83 14.31 9.63
C LYS A 96 1.52 13.18 10.39
N THR A 97 1.93 12.12 9.70
CA THR A 97 2.42 10.88 10.32
C THR A 97 3.95 10.80 10.49
N SER A 98 4.65 11.92 10.36
CA SER A 98 6.13 11.99 10.31
C SER A 98 6.90 11.66 11.61
N HIS A 99 6.23 11.37 12.73
CA HIS A 99 6.89 11.07 14.01
C HIS A 99 6.27 9.84 14.70
N TYR A 100 6.71 8.64 14.30
CA TYR A 100 6.45 7.35 14.97
C TYR A 100 4.98 6.87 15.07
N SER A 101 3.98 7.74 15.02
CA SER A 101 2.55 7.41 14.97
C SER A 101 2.14 6.65 13.72
N PHE A 102 2.95 6.73 12.65
CA PHE A 102 2.68 6.02 11.39
C PHE A 102 2.69 4.51 11.56
N LEU A 103 3.56 3.99 12.42
CA LEU A 103 3.61 2.55 12.67
C LEU A 103 2.35 2.08 13.39
N ASP A 104 1.80 2.91 14.27
CA ASP A 104 0.57 2.61 15.02
C ASP A 104 -0.67 2.57 14.10
N GLU A 105 -0.82 3.59 13.22
CA GLU A 105 -1.84 3.60 12.16
C GLU A 105 -1.73 2.40 11.22
N PHE A 106 -0.52 1.87 11.03
CA PHE A 106 -0.26 0.72 10.16
C PHE A 106 -0.69 -0.61 10.78
N THR A 107 -0.50 -0.78 12.08
CA THR A 107 -1.05 -1.91 12.84
C THR A 107 -2.57 -1.94 12.75
N LEU A 108 -3.21 -0.77 12.75
CA LEU A 108 -4.65 -0.57 12.52
C LEU A 108 -5.11 -1.00 11.12
N LEU A 109 -4.27 -0.86 10.09
CA LEU A 109 -4.57 -1.33 8.72
C LEU A 109 -4.44 -2.86 8.59
N GLN A 110 -3.66 -3.50 9.47
CA GLN A 110 -3.49 -4.95 9.50
C GLN A 110 -4.79 -5.66 9.92
N ASP A 111 -5.58 -5.07 10.83
CA ASP A 111 -6.87 -5.61 11.26
C ASP A 111 -7.92 -5.63 10.14
N THR A 112 -7.84 -4.73 9.15
CA THR A 112 -8.71 -4.80 7.97
C THR A 112 -8.43 -6.00 7.05
N GLN A 113 -7.24 -6.59 7.12
CA GLN A 113 -6.83 -7.76 6.32
C GLN A 113 -7.34 -9.09 6.93
N ASN A 114 -7.63 -9.11 8.25
CA ASN A 114 -8.09 -10.32 8.95
C ASN A 114 -9.47 -10.82 8.47
N ASN A 115 -10.25 -10.01 7.76
CA ASN A 115 -11.53 -10.45 7.18
C ASN A 115 -11.39 -11.41 5.98
N VAL A 116 -10.20 -11.53 5.39
CA VAL A 116 -9.98 -12.42 4.22
C VAL A 116 -9.49 -13.82 4.62
N HIS A 117 -8.86 -13.95 5.79
CA HIS A 117 -8.35 -15.23 6.31
C HIS A 117 -9.42 -16.08 7.03
N ASP A 118 -10.61 -15.55 7.24
CA ASP A 118 -11.74 -16.23 7.92
C ASP A 118 -12.64 -17.07 6.98
N ARG A 119 -12.11 -17.53 5.84
CA ARG A 119 -12.80 -18.51 4.99
C ARG A 119 -12.17 -19.90 5.13
N PRO A 120 -12.99 -20.93 5.42
CA PRO A 120 -12.54 -22.29 5.71
C PRO A 120 -11.84 -22.97 4.53
#